data_AF-A0A7R9V4Q3-F1
#
_entry.id   AF-A0A7R9V4Q3-F1
#
_cell.length_a   1.000
_cell.length_b   1.000
_cell.length_c   1.000
_cell.angle_alpha   90.00
_cell.angle_beta   90.00
_cell.angle_gamma   90.00
#
_symmetry.space_group_name_H-M   'P 1'
#
loop_
_entity.id
_entity.type
_entity.pdbx_description
1 polymer ?
#
loop_
_entity_poly.entity_id
_entity_poly.type
_entity_poly.pdbx_seq_one_letter_code
_entity_poly.pdbx_strand_id
1 'polypeptide(L)'
;VLFCPWQQPLAECLNQLRSSQQAAMLQLGESWMRPHQVLPMRTHPHMTCSGTGGYILSGIRLSGPVKTAGVQDKVNASVPAGASTTEAARDAHGLKRGRDEN
;
A
#
# COMPACT_ATOMS: atom_id res chain seq x y z
N VAL A 1 -1.96 15.93 -4.34
CA VAL A 1 -0.87 16.82 -4.80
C VAL A 1 -0.29 17.49 -3.57
N LEU A 2 1.03 17.52 -3.42
CA LEU A 2 1.74 18.13 -2.29
C LEU A 2 2.65 19.25 -2.82
N PHE A 3 2.68 20.39 -2.13
CA PHE A 3 3.50 21.55 -2.48
C PHE A 3 4.52 21.83 -1.37
N CYS A 4 5.74 22.19 -1.75
CA CYS A 4 6.77 22.68 -0.83
C CYS A 4 7.67 23.70 -1.54
N PRO A 5 8.08 24.80 -0.88
CA PRO A 5 9.04 25.73 -1.46
C PRO A 5 10.45 25.13 -1.62
N TRP A 6 10.78 24.06 -0.89
CA TRP A 6 12.07 23.35 -0.98
C TRP A 6 11.89 21.96 -1.59
N GLN A 7 12.87 21.52 -2.39
CA GLN A 7 12.82 20.22 -3.06
C GLN A 7 13.05 19.04 -2.11
N GLN A 8 13.93 19.22 -1.13
CA GLN A 8 14.44 18.14 -0.29
C GLN A 8 13.34 17.38 0.48
N PRO A 9 12.36 18.04 1.12
CA PRO A 9 11.27 17.34 1.81
C PRO A 9 10.38 16.52 0.86
N LEU A 10 10.15 17.00 -0.37
CA LEU A 10 9.33 16.28 -1.35
C LEU A 10 10.06 15.08 -1.94
N ALA A 11 11.38 15.17 -2.13
CA ALA A 11 12.19 14.05 -2.56
C ALA A 11 12.16 12.91 -1.52
N GLU A 12 12.25 13.25 -0.23
CA GLU A 12 12.13 12.28 0.85
C GLU A 12 10.74 11.64 0.88
N CYS A 13 9.68 12.45 0.76
CA CYS A 13 8.30 11.96 0.71
C CYS A 13 8.07 11.02 -0.49
N LEU A 14 8.60 11.36 -1.67
CA LEU A 14 8.52 10.51 -2.87
C LEU A 14 9.17 9.15 -2.63
N ASN A 15 10.33 9.11 -1.97
CA ASN A 15 11.00 7.85 -1.62
C ASN A 15 10.17 7.03 -0.63
N GLN A 16 9.63 7.65 0.41
CA GLN A 16 8.78 6.96 1.39
C GLN A 16 7.52 6.36 0.73
N LEU A 17 6.85 7.11 -0.15
CA LEU A 17 5.66 6.65 -0.87
C LEU A 17 5.95 5.52 -1.86
N ARG A 18 7.14 5.54 -2.48
CA ARG A 18 7.61 4.42 -3.32
C ARG A 18 7.89 3.18 -2.49
N SER A 19 8.57 3.31 -1.36
CA SER A 19 8.88 2.18 -0.46
C SER A 19 7.61 1.57 0.14
N SER A 20 6.61 2.38 0.49
CA SER A 20 5.35 1.89 1.07
C SER A 20 4.37 1.34 0.03
N GLN A 21 4.66 1.47 -1.27
CA GLN A 21 3.77 1.06 -2.39
C GLN A 21 2.35 1.64 -2.26
N GLN A 22 2.26 2.84 -1.69
CA GLN A 22 0.99 3.48 -1.37
C GLN A 22 0.45 4.33 -2.53
N ALA A 23 1.31 4.79 -3.43
CA ALA A 23 0.92 5.63 -4.54
C ALA A 23 1.64 5.21 -5.83
N ALA A 24 0.94 5.35 -6.96
CA ALA A 24 1.46 5.12 -8.29
C ALA A 24 1.63 6.44 -9.04
N MET A 25 2.42 6.38 -10.12
CA MET A 25 2.66 7.52 -11.02
C MET A 25 3.14 8.78 -10.26
N LEU A 26 4.03 8.58 -9.29
CA LEU A 26 4.61 9.68 -8.50
C LEU A 26 5.55 10.52 -9.38
N GLN A 27 5.27 11.80 -9.49
CA GLN A 27 6.06 12.78 -10.24
C GLN A 27 6.43 13.96 -9.35
N LEU A 28 7.73 14.22 -9.23
CA LEU A 28 8.26 15.43 -8.61
C LEU A 28 8.67 16.39 -9.73
N GLY A 29 8.13 17.61 -9.70
CA GLY A 29 8.44 18.64 -10.69
C GLY A 29 8.44 20.03 -10.10
N GLU A 30 8.94 20.99 -10.87
CA GLU A 30 8.93 22.41 -10.55
C GLU A 30 8.32 23.22 -11.69
N SER A 31 7.77 24.39 -11.35
CA SER A 31 7.19 25.32 -12.31
C SER A 31 8.06 26.56 -12.44
N TRP A 32 8.42 26.89 -13.67
CA TRP A 32 9.13 28.13 -14.02
C TRP A 32 8.13 29.07 -14.71
N MET A 33 8.03 30.30 -14.23
CA MET A 33 7.14 31.31 -14.81
C MET A 33 7.95 32.54 -15.18
N ARG A 34 8.02 32.85 -16.48
CA ARG A 34 8.67 34.07 -16.98
C ARG A 34 7.61 35.01 -17.55
N PRO A 35 7.35 36.16 -16.91
CA PRO A 35 6.40 37.14 -17.45
C PRO A 35 6.99 37.79 -18.71
N HIS A 36 6.13 38.03 -19.70
CA HIS A 36 6.47 38.73 -20.94
C HIS A 36 5.79 40.10 -20.99
N GLN A 37 6.55 41.13 -21.37
CA GLN A 37 5.99 42.44 -21.68
C GLN A 37 5.51 42.45 -23.12
N VAL A 38 4.25 42.81 -23.34
CA VAL A 38 3.63 42.91 -24.66
C VAL A 38 3.28 44.36 -24.95
N LEU A 39 4.10 45.00 -25.78
CA LEU A 39 3.88 46.34 -26.32
C LEU A 39 4.28 46.34 -27.80
N PRO A 40 3.65 47.17 -28.66
CA PRO A 40 4.02 47.26 -30.06
C PRO A 40 5.54 47.47 -30.24
N MET A 41 6.20 46.61 -31.02
CA MET A 41 7.64 46.62 -31.28
C MET A 41 8.57 46.54 -30.04
N ARG A 42 8.05 46.14 -28.87
CA ARG A 42 8.81 46.04 -27.61
C ARG A 42 8.43 44.79 -26.81
N THR A 43 8.18 43.68 -27.51
CA THR A 43 7.91 42.38 -26.88
C THR A 43 9.20 41.74 -26.40
N HIS A 44 9.32 41.53 -25.09
CA HIS A 44 10.48 40.86 -24.48
C HIS A 44 10.10 40.19 -23.15
N PRO A 45 10.81 39.13 -22.72
CA PRO A 45 10.68 38.61 -21.37
C PRO A 45 11.16 39.65 -20.35
N HIS A 46 10.53 39.66 -19.16
CA HIS A 46 10.99 40.50 -18.07
C HIS A 46 12.38 40.04 -17.58
N MET A 47 13.28 40.99 -17.30
CA MET A 47 14.68 40.70 -16.97
C MET A 47 14.87 40.21 -15.53
N THR A 48 14.03 40.64 -14.60
CA THR A 48 13.98 40.09 -13.23
C THR A 48 12.93 38.99 -13.15
N CYS A 49 13.33 37.79 -12.71
CA CYS A 49 12.42 36.67 -12.61
C CYS A 49 12.73 35.87 -11.35
N SER A 50 11.70 35.45 -10.62
CA SER A 50 11.87 34.40 -9.62
C SER A 50 12.30 33.12 -10.33
N GLY A 51 13.41 32.52 -9.87
CA GLY A 51 13.99 31.33 -10.50
C GLY A 51 13.15 30.07 -10.34
N THR A 52 12.31 29.99 -9.29
CA THR A 52 11.51 28.81 -8.95
C THR A 52 10.20 29.24 -8.28
N GLY A 53 9.07 28.67 -8.70
CA GLY A 53 7.75 28.87 -8.07
C GLY A 53 7.47 27.91 -6.89
N GLY A 54 8.46 27.12 -6.50
CA GLY A 54 8.35 25.99 -5.59
C GLY A 54 8.26 24.65 -6.33
N TYR A 55 8.13 23.57 -5.55
CA TYR A 55 8.14 22.20 -6.03
C TYR A 55 6.80 21.53 -5.74
N ILE A 56 6.42 20.61 -6.62
CA ILE A 56 5.15 19.89 -6.55
C ILE A 56 5.41 18.39 -6.70
N LEU A 57 4.84 17.62 -5.78
CA LEU A 57 4.74 16.16 -5.86
C LEU A 57 3.30 15.76 -6.18
N SER A 58 3.10 15.13 -7.32
CA SER A 58 1.81 14.59 -7.78
C SER A 58 1.87 13.06 -7.91
N GLY A 59 0.70 12.42 -7.86
CA GLY A 59 0.56 10.97 -8.00
C GLY A 59 -0.84 10.52 -7.62
N ILE A 60 -1.13 9.24 -7.88
CA ILE A 60 -2.43 8.62 -7.64
C ILE A 60 -2.31 7.70 -6.43
N ARG A 61 -3.16 7.91 -5.42
CA ARG A 61 -3.21 7.04 -4.24
C ARG A 61 -3.79 5.69 -4.64
N LEU A 62 -3.09 4.61 -4.31
CA LEU A 62 -3.59 3.25 -4.46
C LEU A 62 -4.41 2.90 -3.21
N SER A 63 -5.68 2.55 -3.42
CA SER A 63 -6.48 1.87 -2.39
C SER A 63 -6.22 0.36 -2.54
N GLY A 64 -5.24 -0.16 -1.80
CA GLY A 64 -5.05 -1.61 -1.67
C GLY A 64 -6.24 -2.24 -0.91
N PRO A 65 -6.34 -3.59 -0.87
CA PRO A 65 -7.33 -4.22 0.01
C PRO A 65 -7.09 -3.74 1.43
N VAL A 66 -8.13 -3.24 2.07
CA VAL A 66 -8.12 -2.81 3.47
C VAL A 66 -7.62 -4.01 4.30
N LYS A 67 -6.36 -3.97 4.73
CA LYS A 67 -5.98 -4.67 5.95
C LYS A 67 -6.63 -3.84 7.05
N THR A 68 -7.85 -4.20 7.42
CA THR A 68 -8.54 -3.66 8.59
C THR A 68 -7.53 -3.78 9.73
N ALA A 69 -7.04 -2.64 10.21
CA ALA A 69 -6.17 -2.60 11.37
C ALA A 69 -6.92 -3.34 12.49
N GLY A 70 -6.36 -4.46 12.94
CA GLY A 70 -7.08 -5.44 13.75
C GLY A 70 -7.68 -4.83 15.00
N VAL A 71 -9.01 -4.80 15.05
CA VAL A 71 -9.72 -5.02 16.31
C VAL A 71 -9.54 -6.51 16.61
N GLN A 72 -8.53 -6.84 17.40
CA GLN A 72 -8.42 -8.16 18.00
C GLN A 72 -9.39 -8.20 19.19
N ASP A 73 -10.66 -8.48 18.94
CA ASP A 73 -11.59 -8.89 19.99
C ASP A 73 -11.15 -10.25 20.52
N LYS A 74 -10.37 -10.23 21.61
CA LYS A 74 -10.17 -11.42 22.45
C LYS A 74 -11.49 -11.73 23.16
N VAL A 75 -12.40 -12.43 22.50
CA VAL A 75 -13.48 -13.14 23.19
C VAL A 75 -13.03 -14.57 23.41
N ASN A 76 -12.39 -14.80 24.55
CA ASN A 76 -12.25 -16.13 25.14
C ASN A 76 -13.48 -16.42 26.03
N ALA A 77 -13.57 -17.66 26.51
CA ALA A 77 -14.59 -18.23 27.41
C ALA A 77 -15.78 -18.86 26.66
N SER A 78 -15.70 -20.16 26.32
CA SER A 78 -16.04 -21.31 27.19
C SER A 78 -17.54 -21.55 27.32
N VAL A 79 -18.06 -22.60 26.68
CA VAL A 79 -19.30 -23.29 27.14
C VAL A 79 -19.18 -24.80 26.86
N PRO A 80 -19.69 -25.68 27.76
CA PRO A 80 -19.29 -27.09 27.89
C PRO A 80 -20.35 -28.10 27.41
N ALA A 81 -19.99 -29.39 27.51
CA ALA A 81 -20.83 -30.55 27.83
C ALA A 81 -21.90 -31.06 26.82
N GLY A 82 -21.70 -32.31 26.37
CA GLY A 82 -22.66 -33.40 26.64
C GLY A 82 -23.48 -34.04 25.50
N ALA A 83 -23.23 -35.35 25.31
CA ALA A 83 -24.12 -36.43 24.78
C ALA A 83 -24.52 -36.39 23.28
N SER A 84 -24.72 -37.48 22.53
CA SER A 84 -24.63 -38.96 22.57
C SER A 84 -24.81 -39.39 21.08
N THR A 85 -24.30 -40.52 20.54
CA THR A 85 -24.99 -41.83 20.52
C THR A 85 -24.07 -42.93 19.96
N THR A 86 -24.00 -44.01 20.73
CA THR A 86 -23.81 -45.44 20.39
C THR A 86 -24.09 -45.84 18.94
N GLU A 87 -23.20 -46.66 18.35
CA GLU A 87 -23.61 -47.93 17.72
C GLU A 87 -22.42 -48.90 17.58
N ALA A 88 -22.65 -50.12 18.04
CA ALA A 88 -21.70 -51.22 18.11
C ALA A 88 -22.10 -52.35 17.15
N ALA A 89 -21.09 -53.10 16.74
CA ALA A 89 -21.13 -54.48 16.24
C ALA A 89 -21.51 -54.71 14.76
N ARG A 90 -20.59 -55.30 13.97
CA ARG A 90 -20.50 -56.75 13.74
C ARG A 90 -19.54 -57.08 12.58
N ASP A 91 -18.61 -57.98 12.89
CA ASP A 91 -18.15 -59.12 12.08
C ASP A 91 -17.77 -58.93 10.60
N ALA A 92 -16.47 -59.11 10.30
CA ALA A 92 -16.05 -59.94 9.17
C ALA A 92 -14.64 -60.51 9.37
N HIS A 93 -14.63 -61.83 9.60
CA HIS A 93 -13.55 -62.80 9.51
C HIS A 93 -12.60 -62.65 8.31
N GLY A 94 -11.33 -63.07 8.49
CA GLY A 94 -10.49 -63.60 7.40
C GLY A 94 -9.01 -63.17 7.47
N LEU A 95 -8.13 -63.79 8.27
CA LEU A 95 -7.46 -65.08 8.08
C LEU A 95 -6.09 -65.00 7.35
N LYS A 96 -5.05 -65.46 8.08
CA LYS A 96 -3.66 -65.92 7.74
C LYS A 96 -2.54 -64.86 7.83
N ARG A 97 -1.66 -64.94 8.85
CA ARG A 97 -0.46 -65.83 8.99
C ARG A 97 0.57 -65.52 7.88
N GLY A 98 1.87 -65.30 8.09
CA GLY A 98 2.83 -65.36 9.19
C GLY A 98 4.20 -64.97 8.57
N ARG A 99 5.13 -64.42 9.34
CA ARG A 99 6.40 -65.06 9.75
C ARG A 99 7.52 -65.15 8.68
N ASP A 100 8.66 -64.56 9.07
CA ASP A 100 10.06 -64.96 8.86
C ASP A 100 10.79 -64.74 7.52
N GLU A 101 11.87 -63.95 7.63
CA GLU A 101 13.27 -64.21 7.22
C GLU A 101 13.57 -64.86 5.85
N ASN A 102 14.18 -64.06 4.96
CA ASN A 102 15.48 -64.34 4.31
C ASN A 102 16.08 -63.05 3.73
#